data_AF-A0A810NLS7-F1
#
_entry.id   AF-A0A810NLS7-F1
#
_cell.length_a   1.000
_cell.length_b   1.000
_cell.length_c   1.000
_cell.angle_alpha   90.00
_cell.angle_beta   90.00
_cell.angle_gamma   90.00
#
_symmetry.space_group_name_H-M   'P 1'
#
loop_
_entity.id
_entity.type
_entity.pdbx_description
1 polymer ?
#
loop_
_entity_poly.entity_id
_entity_poly.type
_entity_poly.pdbx_seq_one_letter_code
_entity_poly.pdbx_strand_id
1 'polypeptide(L)'
;MAYGGGFALLGEVLLTGVAVALLALPVLTAPAALAAGIGHLRRYVDDEGSPLAALWRDARAAAAGGAAVALAALAGAAAAMFAIGLASADPTPAGTVLAAAGWLVLGIVATAVVMAAGEWTRDGGWLAAVRGLRDQLDADLGAALHLLVAVVLTAVLTWQSPLLLVPSLGVLAFAAVAVRRRARGRMS
;
A
#
# COMPACT_ATOMS: atom_id res chain seq x y z
N MET A 1 -3.76 -7.95 32.81
CA MET A 1 -4.34 -6.79 32.08
C MET A 1 -3.84 -6.77 30.64
N ALA A 2 -4.21 -7.76 29.81
CA ALA A 2 -3.68 -7.91 28.45
C ALA A 2 -4.48 -7.17 27.35
N TYR A 3 -5.64 -6.59 27.68
CA TYR A 3 -6.51 -5.91 26.71
C TYR A 3 -6.00 -4.52 26.27
N GLY A 4 -5.15 -3.86 27.06
CA GLY A 4 -4.69 -2.50 26.77
C GLY A 4 -3.84 -2.38 25.50
N GLY A 5 -3.00 -3.37 25.22
CA GLY A 5 -2.11 -3.34 24.05
C GLY A 5 -2.84 -3.44 22.71
N GLY A 6 -3.89 -4.29 22.64
CA GLY A 6 -4.67 -4.46 21.41
C GLY A 6 -5.46 -3.20 21.03
N PHE A 7 -6.08 -2.54 22.00
CA PHE A 7 -6.79 -1.28 21.77
C PHE A 7 -5.83 -0.12 21.46
N ALA A 8 -4.65 -0.08 22.08
CA ALA A 8 -3.63 0.90 21.76
C ALA A 8 -3.14 0.75 20.31
N LEU A 9 -2.86 -0.49 19.88
CA LEU A 9 -2.48 -0.78 18.50
C LEU A 9 -3.59 -0.42 17.52
N LEU A 10 -4.85 -0.79 17.81
CA LEU A 10 -5.99 -0.42 16.96
C LEU A 10 -6.11 1.11 16.83
N GLY A 11 -5.97 1.84 17.94
CA GLY A 11 -5.96 3.30 17.95
C GLY A 11 -4.85 3.87 17.07
N GLU A 12 -3.66 3.29 17.14
CA GLU A 12 -2.51 3.70 16.32
C GLU A 12 -2.72 3.41 14.83
N VAL A 13 -3.31 2.25 14.51
CA VAL A 13 -3.68 1.86 13.14
C VAL A 13 -4.70 2.85 12.57
N LEU A 14 -5.73 3.21 13.34
CA LEU A 14 -6.72 4.20 12.92
C LEU A 14 -6.11 5.60 12.75
N LEU A 15 -5.26 6.03 13.69
CA LEU A 15 -4.55 7.32 13.61
C LEU A 15 -3.62 7.37 12.39
N THR A 16 -2.93 6.26 12.11
CA THR A 16 -2.12 6.13 10.90
C THR A 16 -2.99 6.22 9.65
N GLY A 17 -4.15 5.56 9.64
CA GLY A 17 -5.13 5.67 8.57
C GLY A 17 -5.57 7.11 8.29
N VAL A 18 -5.82 7.90 9.35
CA VAL A 18 -6.14 9.33 9.24
C VAL A 18 -4.96 10.10 8.64
N ALA A 19 -3.75 9.89 9.16
CA ALA A 19 -2.55 10.57 8.67
C ALA A 19 -2.28 10.26 7.20
N VAL A 20 -2.38 9.00 6.79
CA VAL A 20 -2.22 8.58 5.39
C VAL A 20 -3.31 9.21 4.52
N ALA A 21 -4.58 9.20 4.95
CA ALA A 21 -5.67 9.80 4.19
C ALA A 21 -5.46 11.30 3.96
N LEU A 22 -5.06 12.05 5.00
CA LEU A 22 -4.77 13.48 4.89
C LEU A 22 -3.57 13.77 4.00
N LEU A 23 -2.50 13.00 4.14
CA LEU A 23 -1.28 13.16 3.34
C LEU A 23 -1.46 12.71 1.89
N ALA A 24 -2.41 11.82 1.61
CA ALA A 24 -2.74 11.33 0.27
C ALA A 24 -3.82 12.16 -0.44
N LEU A 25 -4.30 13.27 0.17
CA LEU A 25 -5.26 14.18 -0.47
C LEU A 25 -4.77 14.66 -1.85
N PRO A 26 -3.51 15.12 -1.99
CA PRO A 26 -2.87 15.12 -3.30
C PRO A 26 -2.65 13.66 -3.70
N VAL A 27 -3.37 13.16 -4.70
CA VAL A 27 -3.23 11.76 -5.17
C VAL A 27 -1.77 11.39 -5.47
N LEU A 28 -0.97 12.36 -5.93
CA LEU A 28 0.46 12.19 -6.20
C LEU A 28 1.32 11.90 -4.96
N THR A 29 0.85 12.25 -3.77
CA THR A 29 1.55 11.96 -2.51
C THR A 29 1.10 10.66 -1.87
N ALA A 30 0.18 9.90 -2.48
CA ALA A 30 -0.29 8.62 -1.92
C ALA A 30 0.84 7.61 -1.63
N PRO A 31 1.85 7.39 -2.51
CA PRO A 31 2.98 6.52 -2.17
C PRO A 31 3.81 7.04 -1.00
N ALA A 32 4.04 8.35 -0.94
CA ALA A 32 4.78 8.99 0.15
C ALA A 32 4.03 8.93 1.49
N ALA A 33 2.71 9.11 1.46
CA ALA A 33 1.82 8.96 2.60
C ALA A 33 1.85 7.53 3.14
N LEU A 34 1.72 6.53 2.26
CA LEU A 34 1.83 5.12 2.62
C LEU A 34 3.20 4.78 3.20
N ALA A 35 4.29 5.25 2.60
CA ALA A 35 5.65 4.99 3.09
C ALA A 35 5.86 5.56 4.50
N ALA A 36 5.40 6.79 4.74
CA ALA A 36 5.43 7.43 6.05
C ALA A 36 4.56 6.69 7.07
N GLY A 37 3.33 6.30 6.70
CA GLY A 37 2.41 5.57 7.57
C GLY A 37 2.91 4.17 7.94
N ILE A 38 3.42 3.42 6.96
CA ILE A 38 4.03 2.09 7.20
C ILE A 38 5.28 2.22 8.08
N GLY A 39 6.13 3.21 7.82
CA GLY A 39 7.31 3.49 8.65
C GLY A 39 6.97 3.89 10.08
N HIS A 40 5.90 4.67 10.27
CA HIS A 40 5.34 5.05 11.56
C HIS A 40 4.81 3.84 12.33
N LEU A 41 3.97 3.00 11.72
CA LEU A 41 3.48 1.78 12.37
C LEU A 41 4.60 0.80 12.68
N ARG A 42 5.59 0.66 11.78
CA ARG A 42 6.77 -0.19 12.04
C ARG A 42 7.47 0.24 13.33
N ARG A 43 7.80 1.53 13.46
CA ARG A 43 8.43 2.09 14.69
C ARG A 43 7.56 1.90 15.93
N TYR A 44 6.24 2.02 15.81
CA TYR A 44 5.32 1.76 16.92
C TYR A 44 5.36 0.30 17.38
N VAL A 45 5.28 -0.66 16.44
CA VAL A 45 5.30 -2.10 16.78
C VAL A 45 6.69 -2.57 17.21
N ASP A 46 7.77 -1.89 16.79
CA ASP A 46 9.15 -2.15 17.22
C ASP A 46 9.49 -1.48 18.59
N ASP A 47 8.53 -0.83 19.25
CA ASP A 47 8.71 -0.06 20.50
C ASP A 47 9.79 1.05 20.44
N GLU A 48 10.10 1.54 19.23
CA GLU A 48 11.10 2.59 18.97
C GLU A 48 10.56 4.02 19.20
N GLY A 49 9.27 4.14 19.51
CA GLY A 49 8.56 5.41 19.61
C GLY A 49 8.17 5.99 18.24
N SER A 50 6.94 6.51 18.15
CA SER A 50 6.36 6.96 16.88
C SER A 50 5.90 8.42 16.91
N PRO A 51 6.82 9.40 16.98
CA PRO A 51 6.42 10.80 16.98
C PRO A 51 5.89 11.21 15.61
N LEU A 52 4.77 11.96 15.59
CA LEU A 52 4.16 12.48 14.37
C LEU A 52 5.14 13.35 13.54
N ALA A 53 6.09 14.01 14.21
CA ALA A 53 7.16 14.76 13.55
C ALA A 53 8.04 13.89 12.63
N ALA A 54 8.31 12.64 13.03
CA ALA A 54 9.07 11.71 12.21
C ALA A 54 8.26 11.25 11.00
N LEU A 55 6.96 10.98 11.17
CA LEU A 55 6.04 10.69 10.06
C LEU A 55 6.02 11.85 9.04
N TRP A 56 5.89 13.08 9.51
CA TRP A 56 5.91 14.26 8.64
C TRP A 56 7.23 14.41 7.87
N ARG A 57 8.36 14.14 8.54
CA ARG A 57 9.69 14.12 7.91
C ARG A 57 9.82 12.97 6.90
N ASP A 58 9.20 11.82 7.16
CA ASP A 58 9.19 10.67 6.23
C ASP A 58 8.40 11.06 4.99
N ALA A 59 7.19 11.61 5.17
CA ALA A 59 6.31 12.03 4.09
C ALA A 59 6.96 13.07 3.18
N ARG A 60 7.60 14.10 3.75
CA ARG A 60 8.29 15.13 2.98
C ARG A 60 9.48 14.59 2.19
N ALA A 61 10.27 13.72 2.79
CA ALA A 61 11.42 13.10 2.13
C ALA A 61 10.97 12.14 1.00
N ALA A 62 9.84 11.45 1.19
CA ALA A 62 9.29 10.55 0.20
C ALA A 62 8.53 11.24 -0.93
N ALA A 63 8.10 12.50 -0.76
CA ALA A 63 7.15 13.16 -1.65
C ALA A 63 7.62 13.27 -3.12
N ALA A 64 8.83 13.78 -3.36
CA ALA A 64 9.30 14.05 -4.73
C ALA A 64 9.46 12.77 -5.57
N GLY A 65 10.15 11.76 -5.04
CA GLY A 65 10.27 10.47 -5.72
C GLY A 65 8.95 9.67 -5.71
N GLY A 66 8.12 9.86 -4.69
CA GLY A 66 6.82 9.24 -4.57
C GLY A 66 5.85 9.74 -5.63
N ALA A 67 5.98 10.99 -6.07
CA ALA A 67 5.20 11.53 -7.18
C ALA A 67 5.51 10.80 -8.50
N ALA A 68 6.77 10.43 -8.76
CA ALA A 68 7.11 9.64 -9.94
C ALA A 68 6.51 8.23 -9.89
N VAL A 69 6.54 7.59 -8.71
CA VAL A 69 5.87 6.30 -8.48
C VAL A 69 4.36 6.43 -8.66
N ALA A 70 3.75 7.50 -8.15
CA ALA A 70 2.32 7.77 -8.31
C ALA A 70 1.95 7.96 -9.79
N LEU A 71 2.75 8.73 -10.55
CA LEU A 71 2.51 8.93 -11.99
C LEU A 71 2.62 7.62 -12.78
N ALA A 72 3.62 6.78 -12.48
CA ALA A 72 3.77 5.47 -13.11
C ALA A 72 2.58 4.56 -12.77
N ALA A 73 2.15 4.54 -11.50
CA ALA A 73 0.99 3.77 -11.06
C ALA A 73 -0.31 4.27 -11.71
N LEU A 74 -0.50 5.59 -11.82
CA LEU A 74 -1.65 6.21 -12.49
C LEU A 74 -1.67 5.87 -13.98
N ALA A 75 -0.52 5.88 -14.65
CA ALA A 75 -0.42 5.48 -16.05
C ALA A 75 -0.79 4.00 -16.25
N GLY A 76 -0.29 3.11 -15.38
CA GLY A 76 -0.66 1.69 -15.39
C GLY A 76 -2.16 1.46 -15.11
N ALA A 77 -2.70 2.16 -14.11
CA ALA A 77 -4.12 2.10 -13.77
C ALA A 77 -5.00 2.63 -14.92
N ALA A 78 -4.62 3.74 -15.57
CA ALA A 78 -5.33 4.29 -16.71
C ALA A 78 -5.34 3.30 -17.90
N ALA A 79 -4.21 2.66 -18.20
CA ALA A 79 -4.13 1.63 -19.22
C ALA A 79 -5.02 0.41 -18.89
N ALA A 80 -5.02 -0.05 -17.64
CA ALA A 80 -5.88 -1.15 -17.18
C ALA A 80 -7.37 -0.78 -17.27
N MET A 81 -7.75 0.42 -16.84
CA MET A 81 -9.12 0.91 -16.93
C MET A 81 -9.59 1.07 -18.38
N PHE A 82 -8.70 1.52 -19.27
CA PHE A 82 -8.97 1.57 -20.70
C PHE A 82 -9.23 0.16 -21.28
N ALA A 83 -8.40 -0.82 -20.92
CA ALA A 83 -8.59 -2.20 -21.34
C ALA A 83 -9.91 -2.80 -20.82
N ILE A 84 -10.27 -2.54 -19.55
CA ILE A 84 -11.56 -2.96 -18.98
C ILE A 84 -12.73 -2.30 -19.72
N GLY A 85 -12.64 -1.01 -20.04
CA GLY A 85 -13.65 -0.29 -20.80
C GLY A 85 -13.86 -0.89 -22.19
N LEU A 86 -12.77 -1.17 -22.91
CA LEU A 86 -12.84 -1.81 -24.23
C LEU A 86 -13.43 -3.23 -24.15
N ALA A 87 -12.98 -4.00 -23.16
CA ALA A 87 -13.47 -5.36 -22.90
C ALA A 87 -14.96 -5.40 -22.57
N SER A 88 -15.48 -4.40 -21.86
CA SER A 88 -16.90 -4.33 -21.48
C SER A 88 -17.84 -4.13 -22.68
N ALA A 89 -17.32 -3.64 -23.81
CA ALA A 89 -18.07 -3.49 -25.05
C ALA A 89 -18.09 -4.78 -25.90
N ASP A 90 -17.24 -5.77 -25.56
CA ASP A 90 -17.12 -7.04 -26.26
C ASP A 90 -17.81 -8.18 -25.46
N PRO A 91 -18.98 -8.67 -25.89
CA PRO A 91 -19.72 -9.73 -25.18
C PRO A 91 -19.10 -11.13 -25.37
N THR A 92 -18.01 -11.26 -26.11
CA THR A 92 -17.37 -12.55 -26.34
C THR A 92 -16.59 -13.03 -25.11
N PRO A 93 -16.23 -14.34 -25.04
CA PRO A 93 -15.32 -14.84 -24.02
C PRO A 93 -13.97 -14.10 -23.98
N ALA A 94 -13.51 -13.58 -25.12
CA ALA A 94 -12.27 -12.81 -25.21
C ALA A 94 -12.38 -11.48 -24.42
N GLY A 95 -13.51 -10.77 -24.56
CA GLY A 95 -13.82 -9.59 -23.75
C GLY A 95 -13.80 -9.90 -22.25
N THR A 96 -14.40 -11.02 -21.84
CA THR A 96 -14.38 -11.43 -20.41
C THR A 96 -12.95 -11.67 -19.89
N VAL A 97 -12.12 -12.37 -20.66
CA VAL A 97 -10.71 -12.62 -20.29
C VAL A 97 -9.91 -11.32 -20.24
N LEU A 98 -10.13 -10.40 -21.18
CA LEU A 98 -9.47 -9.11 -21.20
C LEU A 98 -9.85 -8.24 -20.00
N ALA A 99 -11.14 -8.20 -19.63
CA ALA A 99 -11.61 -7.49 -18.45
C ALA A 99 -10.95 -8.05 -17.17
N ALA A 100 -10.91 -9.38 -17.03
CA ALA A 100 -10.27 -10.03 -15.89
C ALA A 100 -8.77 -9.70 -15.81
N ALA A 101 -8.06 -9.70 -16.95
CA ALA A 101 -6.66 -9.31 -17.03
C ALA A 101 -6.46 -7.84 -16.62
N GLY A 102 -7.36 -6.94 -17.04
CA GLY A 102 -7.32 -5.53 -16.64
C GLY A 102 -7.47 -5.33 -15.13
N TRP A 103 -8.43 -6.00 -14.50
CA TRP A 103 -8.59 -5.97 -13.05
C TRP A 103 -7.39 -6.56 -12.30
N LEU A 104 -6.81 -7.64 -12.84
CA LEU A 104 -5.60 -8.24 -12.29
C LEU A 104 -4.41 -7.27 -12.33
N VAL A 105 -4.19 -6.60 -13.48
CA VAL A 105 -3.14 -5.58 -13.62
C VAL A 105 -3.37 -4.43 -12.63
N LEU A 106 -4.61 -3.97 -12.46
CA LEU A 106 -4.93 -2.92 -11.50
C LEU A 106 -4.55 -3.32 -10.05
N GLY A 107 -4.90 -4.55 -9.65
CA GLY A 107 -4.51 -5.12 -8.36
C GLY A 107 -3.00 -5.24 -8.18
N ILE A 108 -2.29 -5.68 -9.23
CA ILE A 108 -0.82 -5.79 -9.23
C ILE A 108 -0.17 -4.42 -9.05
N VAL A 109 -0.61 -3.41 -9.80
CA VAL A 109 -0.07 -2.04 -9.73
C VAL A 109 -0.27 -1.47 -8.32
N ALA A 110 -1.48 -1.56 -7.77
CA ALA A 110 -1.76 -1.07 -6.42
C ALA A 110 -0.95 -1.81 -5.36
N THR A 111 -0.80 -3.12 -5.48
CA THR A 111 0.02 -3.94 -4.57
C THR A 111 1.50 -3.58 -4.66
N ALA A 112 2.04 -3.37 -5.86
CA ALA A 112 3.41 -2.95 -6.08
C ALA A 112 3.71 -1.60 -5.42
N VAL A 113 2.77 -0.64 -5.46
CA VAL A 113 2.89 0.64 -4.75
C VAL A 113 2.98 0.43 -3.24
N VAL A 114 2.13 -0.42 -2.66
CA VAL A 114 2.16 -0.72 -1.21
C VAL A 114 3.46 -1.41 -0.81
N MET A 115 3.93 -2.39 -1.60
CA MET A 115 5.21 -3.07 -1.35
C MET A 115 6.39 -2.10 -1.43
N ALA A 116 6.44 -1.27 -2.49
CA ALA A 116 7.47 -0.25 -2.64
C ALA A 116 7.45 0.78 -1.51
N ALA A 117 6.25 1.24 -1.11
CA ALA A 117 6.08 2.14 0.03
C ALA A 117 6.56 1.50 1.33
N GLY A 118 6.31 0.20 1.51
CA GLY A 118 6.88 -0.55 2.62
C GLY A 118 8.40 -0.50 2.60
N GLU A 119 9.02 -0.85 1.48
CA GLU A 119 10.49 -0.97 1.34
C GLU A 119 11.22 0.37 1.27
N TRP A 120 10.50 1.46 1.07
CA TRP A 120 11.08 2.78 1.07
C TRP A 120 11.80 3.10 2.39
N THR A 121 13.02 3.59 2.25
CA THR A 121 13.84 4.16 3.33
C THR A 121 14.44 5.47 2.84
N ARG A 122 14.85 6.34 3.77
CA ARG A 122 15.52 7.60 3.41
C ARG A 122 16.83 7.36 2.65
N ASP A 123 17.59 6.36 3.07
CA ASP A 123 18.93 6.10 2.55
C ASP A 123 18.88 5.37 1.19
N GLY A 124 17.93 4.46 0.99
CA GLY A 124 17.77 3.73 -0.27
C GLY A 124 16.91 4.45 -1.33
N GLY A 125 15.96 5.28 -0.88
CA GLY A 125 15.04 6.00 -1.75
C GLY A 125 14.08 5.09 -2.56
N TRP A 126 13.33 5.70 -3.47
CA TRP A 126 12.30 5.00 -4.25
C TRP A 126 12.86 4.05 -5.30
N LEU A 127 14.02 4.38 -5.89
CA LEU A 127 14.61 3.54 -6.94
C LEU A 127 15.01 2.17 -6.39
N ALA A 128 15.61 2.12 -5.20
CA ALA A 128 15.94 0.86 -4.54
C ALA A 128 14.67 0.08 -4.18
N ALA A 129 13.67 0.76 -3.61
CA ALA A 129 12.39 0.14 -3.24
C ALA A 129 11.66 -0.50 -4.43
N VAL A 130 11.65 0.16 -5.59
CA VAL A 130 11.02 -0.36 -6.81
C VAL A 130 11.84 -1.49 -7.45
N ARG A 131 13.17 -1.36 -7.49
CA ARG A 131 14.04 -2.41 -8.03
C ARG A 131 13.97 -3.71 -7.22
N GLY A 132 13.81 -3.60 -5.90
CA GLY A 132 13.67 -4.75 -5.01
C GLY A 132 12.31 -5.45 -5.06
N LEU A 133 11.34 -5.00 -5.88
CA LEU A 133 10.02 -5.64 -5.95
C LEU A 133 10.09 -7.09 -6.44
N ARG A 134 10.95 -7.36 -7.43
CA ARG A 134 11.11 -8.73 -7.97
C ARG A 134 11.69 -9.67 -6.92
N ASP A 135 12.74 -9.22 -6.24
CA ASP A 135 13.39 -10.01 -5.19
C ASP A 135 12.42 -10.29 -4.02
N GLN A 136 11.55 -9.34 -3.69
CA GLN A 136 10.49 -9.54 -2.68
C GLN A 136 9.46 -10.60 -3.10
N LEU A 137 9.05 -10.59 -4.37
CA LEU A 137 8.11 -11.58 -4.91
C LEU A 137 8.73 -12.98 -4.96
N ASP A 138 9.99 -13.06 -5.38
CA ASP A 138 10.75 -14.31 -5.45
C ASP A 138 11.02 -14.88 -4.05
N ALA A 139 11.22 -14.03 -3.05
CA ALA A 139 11.43 -14.45 -1.66
C ALA A 139 10.15 -14.96 -0.98
N ASP A 140 9.01 -14.30 -1.19
CA ASP A 140 7.74 -14.69 -0.55
C ASP A 140 6.50 -14.27 -1.36
N LEU A 141 6.13 -15.06 -2.37
CA LEU A 141 4.90 -14.85 -3.14
C LEU A 141 3.64 -14.87 -2.24
N GLY A 142 3.67 -15.66 -1.15
CA GLY A 142 2.58 -15.73 -0.20
C GLY A 142 2.34 -14.40 0.53
N ALA A 143 3.42 -13.69 0.89
CA ALA A 143 3.37 -12.34 1.44
C ALA A 143 2.71 -11.35 0.48
N ALA A 144 3.12 -11.38 -0.79
CA ALA A 144 2.54 -10.52 -1.83
C ALA A 144 1.06 -10.80 -2.06
N LEU A 145 0.63 -12.07 -2.02
CA LEU A 145 -0.79 -12.43 -2.14
C LEU A 145 -1.62 -11.92 -0.96
N HIS A 146 -1.11 -11.96 0.27
CA HIS A 146 -1.81 -11.38 1.43
C HIS A 146 -1.96 -9.87 1.28
N LEU A 147 -0.94 -9.18 0.78
CA LEU A 147 -1.02 -7.76 0.48
C LEU A 147 -2.00 -7.45 -0.64
N LEU A 148 -2.03 -8.26 -1.71
CA LEU A 148 -3.02 -8.13 -2.78
C LEU A 148 -4.44 -8.25 -2.24
N VAL A 149 -4.71 -9.22 -1.36
CA VAL A 149 -6.01 -9.36 -0.70
C VAL A 149 -6.34 -8.11 0.13
N ALA A 150 -5.39 -7.59 0.91
CA ALA A 150 -5.59 -6.37 1.68
C ALA A 150 -5.91 -5.16 0.78
N VAL A 151 -5.21 -5.00 -0.34
CA VAL A 151 -5.45 -3.95 -1.34
C VAL A 151 -6.84 -4.08 -1.95
N VAL A 152 -7.24 -5.29 -2.37
CA VAL A 152 -8.58 -5.53 -2.93
C VAL A 152 -9.66 -5.22 -1.92
N LEU A 153 -9.50 -5.66 -0.66
CA LEU A 153 -10.45 -5.33 0.41
C LEU A 153 -10.52 -3.82 0.66
N THR A 154 -9.38 -3.12 0.71
CA THR A 154 -9.38 -1.65 0.81
C THR A 154 -10.14 -1.00 -0.35
N ALA A 155 -9.92 -1.43 -1.59
CA ALA A 155 -10.63 -0.90 -2.76
C ALA A 155 -12.15 -1.16 -2.67
N VAL A 156 -12.56 -2.39 -2.33
CA VAL A 156 -13.98 -2.75 -2.19
C VAL A 156 -14.65 -1.95 -1.07
N LEU A 157 -14.03 -1.84 0.11
CA LEU A 157 -14.60 -1.14 1.25
C LEU A 157 -14.75 0.36 0.97
N THR A 158 -13.74 0.99 0.37
CA THR A 158 -13.78 2.41 0.01
C THR A 158 -14.75 2.73 -1.11
N TRP A 159 -14.93 1.79 -2.05
CA TRP A 159 -15.98 1.88 -3.06
C TRP A 159 -17.39 1.83 -2.44
N GLN A 160 -17.61 0.93 -1.48
CA GLN A 160 -18.91 0.82 -0.79
C GLN A 160 -19.22 2.04 0.08
N SER A 161 -18.21 2.59 0.76
CA SER A 161 -18.38 3.80 1.57
C SER A 161 -17.06 4.58 1.68
N PRO A 162 -17.03 5.86 1.27
CA PRO A 162 -15.86 6.72 1.45
C PRO A 162 -15.40 6.85 2.91
N LEU A 163 -16.31 6.65 3.88
CA LEU A 163 -15.98 6.68 5.31
C LEU A 163 -15.01 5.57 5.71
N LEU A 164 -14.99 4.45 4.97
CA LEU A 164 -14.10 3.33 5.23
C LEU A 164 -12.67 3.56 4.71
N LEU A 165 -12.39 4.69 4.06
CA LEU A 165 -11.05 5.05 3.58
C LEU A 165 -10.03 5.08 4.70
N VAL A 166 -10.34 5.82 5.76
CA VAL A 166 -9.46 5.97 6.92
C VAL A 166 -9.10 4.61 7.56
N PRO A 167 -10.08 3.78 8.01
CA PRO A 167 -9.74 2.51 8.64
C PRO A 167 -9.06 1.55 7.66
N SER A 168 -9.46 1.53 6.38
CA SER A 168 -8.86 0.62 5.40
C SER A 168 -7.40 0.96 5.11
N LEU A 169 -7.04 2.24 5.01
CA LEU A 169 -5.65 2.68 4.84
C LEU A 169 -4.78 2.33 6.05
N GLY A 170 -5.32 2.48 7.26
CA GLY A 170 -4.64 2.05 8.49
C GLY A 170 -4.35 0.55 8.47
N VAL A 171 -5.37 -0.26 8.20
CA VAL A 171 -5.25 -1.73 8.12
C VAL A 171 -4.31 -2.15 6.99
N LEU A 172 -4.33 -1.48 5.85
CA LEU A 172 -3.41 -1.75 4.74
C LEU A 172 -1.95 -1.47 5.12
N ALA A 173 -1.69 -0.35 5.78
CA ALA A 173 -0.36 -0.03 6.29
C ALA A 173 0.10 -1.05 7.34
N PHE A 174 -0.81 -1.45 8.24
CA PHE A 174 -0.54 -2.49 9.23
C PHE A 174 -0.25 -3.86 8.59
N ALA A 175 -1.02 -4.25 7.56
CA ALA A 175 -0.80 -5.48 6.80
C ALA A 175 0.59 -5.51 6.17
N ALA A 176 1.06 -4.38 5.62
CA ALA A 176 2.41 -4.25 5.08
C ALA A 176 3.51 -4.43 6.14
N VAL A 177 3.29 -3.97 7.38
CA VAL A 177 4.19 -4.23 8.51
C VAL A 177 4.18 -5.70 8.90
N ALA A 178 2.98 -6.29 9.07
CA ALA A 178 2.80 -7.66 9.51
C ALA A 178 3.40 -8.67 8.52
N VAL A 179 3.14 -8.49 7.22
CA VAL A 179 3.65 -9.35 6.16
C VAL A 179 5.18 -9.36 6.12
N ARG A 180 5.83 -8.19 6.28
CA ARG A 180 7.30 -8.14 6.28
C ARG A 180 7.94 -8.73 7.52
N ARG A 181 7.32 -8.57 8.70
CA ARG A 181 7.78 -9.26 9.90
C ARG A 181 7.71 -10.78 9.73
N ARG A 182 6.63 -11.29 9.13
CA ARG A 182 6.49 -12.71 8.81
C ARG A 182 7.56 -13.20 7.83
N ALA A 183 7.89 -12.42 6.80
CA ALA A 183 8.93 -12.78 5.84
C ALA A 183 10.32 -12.87 6.49
N ARG A 184 10.68 -11.89 7.33
CA ARG A 184 11.97 -11.87 8.05
C ARG A 184 12.12 -13.01 9.06
N GLY A 185 11.05 -13.36 9.77
CA GLY A 185 11.07 -14.48 10.71
C GLY A 185 11.20 -15.88 10.07
N ARG A 186 11.09 -16.01 8.74
CA ARG A 186 11.42 -17.26 8.02
C ARG A 186 12.89 -17.34 7.59
N MET A 187 13.64 -16.24 7.69
CA MET A 187 15.05 -16.15 7.31
C MET A 187 16.01 -16.34 8.50
N SER A 188 15.47 -16.46 9.72
CA SER A 188 16.20 -16.78 10.96
C SER A 188 15.99 -18.24 11.36
#